data_AF-R6Y3M7-F1
#
_entry.id   AF-R6Y3M7-F1
#
_cell.length_a   1.000
_cell.length_b   1.000
_cell.length_c   1.000
_cell.angle_alpha   90.00
_cell.angle_beta   90.00
_cell.angle_gamma   90.00
#
_symmetry.space_group_name_H-M   'P 1'
#
loop_
_entity.id
_entity.type
_entity.pdbx_description
1 polymer ?
#
loop_
_entity_poly.entity_id
_entity_poly.type
_entity_poly.pdbx_seq_one_letter_code
_entity_poly.pdbx_strand_id
1 'polypeptide(L)'
;MAKKGQKFKHYSKDLKLLVVQEYLSHKYSLQSLARKYNISSIETILHWAQDYCKDGELAFEEKRGRATKENSPFKGRPRIRFVSENEKEEYLKQKEEYYKKD
;
A
#
# COMPACT_ATOMS: atom_id res chain seq x y z
N MET A 1 9.12 -16.05 13.17
CA MET A 1 10.06 -14.89 13.09
C MET A 1 10.61 -14.80 11.67
N ALA A 2 10.82 -13.59 11.15
CA ALA A 2 11.45 -13.40 9.83
C ALA A 2 12.92 -13.87 9.87
N LYS A 3 13.40 -14.52 8.81
CA LYS A 3 14.79 -15.00 8.72
C LYS A 3 15.71 -13.86 8.29
N LYS A 4 16.95 -13.82 8.80
CA LYS A 4 17.98 -12.84 8.37
C LYS A 4 18.17 -12.93 6.85
N GLY A 5 18.03 -11.80 6.15
CA GLY A 5 18.12 -11.73 4.68
C GLY A 5 16.81 -11.98 3.91
N GLN A 6 15.69 -12.24 4.60
CA GLN A 6 14.39 -12.40 3.95
C GLN A 6 13.93 -11.11 3.26
N LYS A 7 13.68 -11.18 1.96
CA LYS A 7 13.13 -10.09 1.16
C LYS A 7 11.60 -10.23 1.10
N PHE A 8 10.89 -9.17 1.48
CA PHE A 8 9.44 -9.10 1.37
C PHE A 8 9.05 -8.36 0.08
N LYS A 9 8.09 -8.91 -0.66
CA LYS A 9 7.47 -8.18 -1.77
C LYS A 9 6.58 -7.09 -1.20
N HIS A 10 6.72 -5.89 -1.76
CA HIS A 10 5.86 -4.76 -1.46
C HIS A 10 4.85 -4.60 -2.59
N TYR A 11 3.59 -4.40 -2.23
CA TYR A 11 2.49 -4.15 -3.17
C TYR A 11 1.90 -2.79 -2.83
N SER A 12 1.72 -1.94 -3.84
CA SER A 12 1.09 -0.62 -3.69
C SER A 12 -0.38 -0.75 -3.31
N LYS A 13 -0.95 0.32 -2.73
CA LYS A 13 -2.38 0.41 -2.41
C LYS A 13 -3.22 0.16 -3.67
N ASP A 14 -2.87 0.82 -4.77
CA ASP A 14 -3.59 0.76 -6.04
C ASP A 14 -3.61 -0.66 -6.62
N LEU A 15 -2.48 -1.37 -6.54
CA LEU A 15 -2.40 -2.76 -7.01
C LEU A 15 -3.29 -3.66 -6.17
N LYS A 16 -3.28 -3.52 -4.85
CA LYS A 16 -4.13 -4.34 -3.96
C LYS A 16 -5.61 -4.12 -4.25
N LEU A 17 -6.04 -2.85 -4.40
CA LEU A 17 -7.41 -2.50 -4.73
C LEU A 17 -7.86 -3.11 -6.05
N LEU A 18 -7.05 -2.95 -7.10
CA LEU A 18 -7.33 -3.47 -8.42
C LEU A 18 -7.47 -5.00 -8.41
N VAL A 19 -6.59 -5.70 -7.70
CA VAL A 19 -6.64 -7.17 -7.57
C VAL A 19 -7.90 -7.62 -6.85
N VAL A 20 -8.29 -6.94 -5.76
CA VAL A 20 -9.49 -7.29 -4.99
C VAL A 20 -10.75 -7.01 -5.79
N GLN A 21 -10.84 -5.89 -6.51
CA GLN A 21 -11.98 -5.58 -7.38
C GLN A 21 -12.17 -6.62 -8.49
N GLU A 22 -11.07 -7.06 -9.11
CA GLU A 22 -11.11 -8.12 -10.14
C GLU A 22 -11.52 -9.48 -9.55
N TYR A 23 -11.08 -9.77 -8.32
CA TYR A 23 -11.49 -10.96 -7.58
C TYR A 23 -13.00 -10.94 -7.24
N LEU A 24 -13.50 -9.82 -6.71
CA LEU A 24 -14.91 -9.62 -6.36
C LEU A 24 -15.82 -9.61 -7.61
N SER A 25 -15.28 -9.25 -8.77
CA SER A 25 -15.98 -9.35 -10.04
C SER A 25 -16.16 -10.80 -10.52
N HIS A 26 -15.59 -11.79 -9.81
CA HIS A 26 -15.60 -13.21 -10.15
C HIS A 26 -15.09 -13.56 -11.57
N LYS A 27 -14.36 -12.64 -12.21
CA LYS A 27 -13.85 -12.80 -13.58
C LYS A 27 -12.66 -13.75 -13.67
N TYR A 28 -11.90 -13.87 -12.58
CA TYR A 28 -10.65 -14.61 -12.54
C TYR A 28 -10.55 -15.47 -11.28
N SER A 29 -9.96 -16.65 -11.41
CA SER A 29 -9.57 -17.45 -10.25
C SER A 29 -8.38 -16.81 -9.52
N LEU A 30 -8.24 -17.10 -8.22
CA LEU A 30 -7.13 -16.61 -7.39
C LEU A 30 -5.76 -16.92 -8.01
N GLN A 31 -5.63 -18.10 -8.61
CA GLN A 31 -4.37 -18.52 -9.24
C GLN A 31 -4.08 -17.74 -10.52
N SER A 32 -5.12 -17.39 -11.29
CA SER A 32 -5.00 -16.54 -12.47
C SER A 32 -4.60 -15.12 -12.09
N LEU A 33 -5.22 -14.56 -11.04
CA LEU A 33 -4.86 -13.25 -10.50
C LEU A 33 -3.43 -13.22 -9.97
N ALA A 34 -3.01 -14.24 -9.23
CA ALA A 34 -1.66 -14.33 -8.69
C ALA A 34 -0.61 -14.31 -9.82
N ARG A 35 -0.87 -15.03 -10.91
CA ARG A 35 -0.01 -15.00 -12.11
C ARG A 35 -0.04 -13.65 -12.82
N LYS A 36 -1.24 -13.09 -13.06
CA LYS A 36 -1.45 -11.80 -13.76
C LYS A 36 -0.70 -10.64 -13.09
N TYR A 37 -0.72 -10.58 -11.75
CA TYR A 37 -0.13 -9.48 -10.97
C TYR A 37 1.20 -9.86 -10.27
N ASN A 38 1.80 -10.99 -10.63
CA ASN A 38 3.06 -11.50 -10.04
C ASN A 38 3.04 -11.60 -8.49
N ILE A 39 1.89 -11.98 -7.93
CA ILE A 39 1.72 -12.13 -6.48
C ILE A 39 2.26 -13.50 -6.05
N SER A 40 3.08 -13.49 -5.00
CA SER A 40 3.79 -14.70 -4.56
C SER A 40 2.91 -15.81 -4.00
N SER A 41 1.76 -15.51 -3.39
CA SER A 41 0.84 -16.53 -2.89
C SER A 41 -0.61 -16.14 -3.14
N ILE A 42 -1.44 -17.14 -3.45
CA ILE A 42 -2.90 -17.01 -3.53
C ILE A 42 -3.53 -16.56 -2.20
N GLU A 43 -2.93 -16.96 -1.08
CA GLU A 43 -3.40 -16.58 0.27
C GLU A 43 -3.25 -15.07 0.52
N THR A 44 -2.30 -14.43 -0.17
CA THR A 44 -2.13 -12.97 -0.11
C THR A 44 -3.35 -12.25 -0.68
N ILE A 45 -3.91 -12.75 -1.78
CA ILE A 45 -5.11 -12.19 -2.41
C ILE A 45 -6.32 -12.42 -1.50
N LEU A 46 -6.44 -13.61 -0.90
CA LEU A 46 -7.51 -13.92 0.04
C LEU A 46 -7.51 -12.98 1.25
N HIS A 47 -6.34 -12.73 1.84
CA HIS A 47 -6.22 -11.78 2.94
C HIS A 47 -6.65 -10.37 2.52
N TRP A 48 -6.21 -9.91 1.33
CA TRP A 48 -6.63 -8.59 0.85
C TRP A 48 -8.14 -8.49 0.65
N ALA A 49 -8.78 -9.53 0.12
CA ALA A 49 -10.23 -9.55 -0.03
C ALA A 49 -10.95 -9.54 1.34
N GLN A 50 -10.41 -10.26 2.33
CA GLN A 50 -10.95 -10.25 3.69
C GLN A 50 -10.79 -8.89 4.38
N ASP A 51 -9.62 -8.26 4.28
CA ASP A 51 -9.37 -6.93 4.84
C ASP A 51 -10.28 -5.89 4.16
N TYR A 52 -10.43 -5.97 2.84
CA TYR A 52 -11.34 -5.11 2.07
C TYR A 52 -12.81 -5.31 2.47
N CYS A 53 -13.24 -6.53 2.78
CA CYS A 53 -14.61 -6.79 3.26
C CYS A 53 -14.89 -6.11 4.61
N LYS A 54 -13.88 -5.96 5.46
CA LYS A 54 -14.01 -5.34 6.80
C LYS A 54 -13.90 -3.82 6.77
N ASP A 55 -12.89 -3.30 6.08
CA ASP A 55 -12.49 -1.89 6.15
C ASP A 55 -12.60 -1.17 4.79
N GLY A 56 -13.04 -1.86 3.73
CA GLY A 56 -13.07 -1.30 2.38
C GLY A 56 -11.69 -0.87 1.90
N GLU A 57 -11.61 0.31 1.27
CA GLU A 57 -10.34 0.87 0.79
C GLU A 57 -9.39 1.26 1.92
N LEU A 58 -9.92 1.53 3.13
CA LEU A 58 -9.13 1.88 4.31
C LEU A 58 -8.27 0.70 4.82
N ALA A 59 -8.55 -0.52 4.36
CA ALA A 59 -7.73 -1.70 4.59
C ALA A 59 -6.29 -1.55 4.08
N PHE A 60 -6.10 -0.76 3.03
CA PHE A 60 -4.82 -0.62 2.34
C PHE A 60 -4.12 0.72 2.61
N GLU A 61 -4.69 1.55 3.48
CA GLU A 61 -4.05 2.75 4.01
C GLU A 61 -2.84 2.38 4.88
N GLU A 62 -1.73 3.13 4.72
CA GLU A 62 -0.51 2.91 5.51
C GLU A 62 -0.70 3.46 6.93
N LYS A 63 -1.10 2.58 7.85
CA LYS A 63 -1.33 2.94 9.27
C LYS A 63 -0.11 2.66 10.16
N ARG A 64 1.01 2.15 9.62
CA ARG A 64 2.19 1.83 10.43
C ARG A 64 2.99 3.08 10.75
N GLY A 65 3.42 3.23 12.00
CA GLY A 65 4.24 4.36 12.48
C GLY A 65 3.58 5.10 13.64
N ARG A 66 4.34 5.96 14.33
CA ARG A 66 3.77 6.81 15.39
C ARG A 66 2.89 7.89 14.76
N ALA A 67 1.82 8.27 15.47
CA ALA A 67 1.05 9.45 15.11
C ALA A 67 1.95 10.68 15.14
N THR A 68 2.04 11.38 14.01
CA THR A 68 2.66 12.70 13.91
C THR A 68 1.67 13.77 14.41
N LYS A 69 2.15 14.99 14.65
CA LYS A 69 1.32 16.16 14.99
C LYS A 69 0.09 16.23 14.06
N GLU A 70 -1.06 16.68 14.58
CA GLU A 70 -2.35 16.66 13.85
C GLU A 70 -2.31 17.36 12.48
N ASN A 71 -1.42 18.35 12.31
CA ASN A 71 -1.24 19.10 11.06
C ASN A 71 -0.09 18.60 10.17
N SER A 72 0.56 17.48 10.50
CA SER A 72 1.67 16.94 9.71
C SER A 72 1.14 16.23 8.46
N PRO A 73 1.53 16.65 7.24
CA PRO A 73 1.17 15.94 6.01
C PRO A 73 1.81 14.53 5.96
N PHE A 74 2.80 14.26 6.81
CA PHE A 74 3.49 12.97 6.89
C PHE A 74 2.93 12.15 8.05
N LYS A 75 1.95 11.28 7.79
CA LYS A 75 1.45 10.29 8.77
C LYS A 75 2.08 8.92 8.51
N GLY A 76 2.42 8.21 9.59
CA GLY A 76 2.98 6.86 9.52
C GLY A 76 4.48 6.83 9.17
N ARG A 77 4.96 5.70 8.65
CA ARG A 77 6.34 5.52 8.21
C ARG A 77 6.49 6.21 6.84
N PRO A 78 7.36 7.23 6.71
CA PRO A 78 7.50 7.96 5.45
C PRO A 78 7.83 7.00 4.30
N ARG A 79 7.18 7.20 3.15
CA ARG A 79 7.38 6.38 1.95
C ARG A 79 8.79 6.66 1.42
N ILE A 80 9.71 5.71 1.59
CA ILE A 80 11.12 5.84 1.15
C ILE A 80 11.26 5.48 -0.34
N ARG A 81 10.27 4.79 -0.92
CA ARG A 81 10.26 4.35 -2.32
C ARG A 81 9.08 5.01 -3.04
N PHE A 82 9.37 6.05 -3.81
CA PHE A 82 8.42 6.71 -4.70
C PHE A 82 8.29 5.93 -6.01
N VAL A 83 7.10 5.92 -6.61
CA VAL A 83 6.85 5.22 -7.88
C VAL A 83 7.40 6.04 -9.06
N SER A 84 7.45 7.36 -8.93
CA SER A 84 7.95 8.30 -9.96
C SER A 84 8.70 9.49 -9.35
N GLU A 85 9.42 10.23 -10.20
CA GLU A 85 10.07 11.50 -9.84
C GLU A 85 9.05 12.57 -9.45
N ASN A 86 7.93 12.67 -10.18
CA ASN A 86 6.86 13.62 -9.86
C ASN A 86 6.32 13.40 -8.43
N GLU A 87 6.11 12.15 -8.03
CA GLU A 87 5.65 11.83 -6.65
C GLU A 87 6.69 12.24 -5.60
N LYS A 88 7.97 12.13 -5.93
CA LYS A 88 9.07 12.57 -5.07
C LYS A 88 9.12 14.10 -4.96
N GLU A 89 8.93 14.83 -6.07
CA GLU A 89 8.87 16.30 -6.08
C GLU A 89 7.69 16.82 -5.28
N GLU A 90 6.52 16.20 -5.43
CA GLU A 90 5.33 16.57 -4.67
C GLU A 90 5.53 16.36 -3.16
N TYR A 91 6.12 15.23 -2.76
CA TYR A 91 6.51 14.96 -1.38
C TYR A 91 7.49 16.01 -0.82
N LEU A 92 8.50 16.39 -1.61
CA LEU A 92 9.48 17.42 -1.24
C LEU A 92 8.79 18.78 -1.06
N LYS A 93 7.90 19.16 -1.98
CA LYS A 93 7.14 20.40 -1.91
C LYS A 93 6.26 20.48 -0.66
N GLN A 94 5.50 19.41 -0.37
CA GLN A 94 4.70 19.32 0.87
C GLN A 94 5.58 19.42 2.13
N LYS A 95 6.81 18.89 2.07
CA LYS A 95 7.76 18.94 3.18
C LYS A 95 8.23 20.37 3.43
N GLU A 96 8.66 21.06 2.38
CA GLU A 96 9.06 22.47 2.47
C GLU A 96 7.93 23.37 2.96
N GLU A 97 6.71 23.15 2.48
CA GLU A 97 5.52 23.90 2.91
C GLU A 97 5.23 23.70 4.40
N TYR A 98 5.31 22.47 4.89
CA TYR A 98 5.15 22.17 6.31
C TYR A 98 6.16 22.94 7.18
N TYR A 99 7.44 22.93 6.82
CA TYR A 99 8.47 23.66 7.56
C TYR A 99 8.39 25.18 7.43
N LYS A 100 7.66 25.72 6.45
CA LYS A 100 7.36 27.16 6.33
C LYS A 100 6.16 27.60 7.19
N LYS A 101 5.39 26.65 7.72
CA LYS A 101 4.14 26.88 8.44
C LYS A 101 4.33 26.95 9.96
N ASP A 102 5.49 26.52 10.46
CA ASP A 102 6.04 26.79 11.80
C ASP A 102 6.88 28.08 11.76
#